data_AF-A0A527ZHZ0-F1
#
_entry.id   AF-A0A527ZHZ0-F1
#
_cell.length_a   1.000
_cell.length_b   1.000
_cell.length_c   1.000
_cell.angle_alpha   90.00
_cell.angle_beta   90.00
_cell.angle_gamma   90.00
#
_symmetry.space_group_name_H-M   'P 1'
#
loop_
_entity.id
_entity.type
_entity.pdbx_description
1 polymer ?
#
loop_
_entity_poly.entity_id
_entity_poly.type
_entity_poly.pdbx_seq_one_letter_code
_entity_poly.pdbx_strand_id
1 'polypeptide(L)'
;MLEAYPHNRLARIVLWSFAALVMAFLMLPTLVVVPLSFSASNLLEFPPHAYSLRWYENFFGSATWMAALRTSLILGTLTALIAVPFALLACISMNRLGGKTAASIQSVLLTPSVTPGILLAIGLFFVLAAQRLVGTLFGVLVG
;
A
#
# COMPACT_ATOMS: atom_id res chain seq x y z
N MET A 1 12.34 14.43 -19.66
CA MET A 1 13.54 14.47 -18.78
C MET A 1 14.74 13.67 -19.29
N LEU A 2 14.60 12.66 -20.17
CA LEU A 2 15.74 11.94 -20.78
C LEU A 2 16.38 12.66 -21.98
N GLU A 3 15.80 13.77 -22.45
CA GLU A 3 16.28 14.57 -23.59
C GLU A 3 17.42 15.53 -23.22
N ALA A 4 17.69 15.71 -21.92
CA ALA A 4 18.71 16.65 -21.43
C ALA A 4 20.14 16.08 -21.46
N TYR A 5 20.33 14.80 -21.77
CA TYR A 5 21.66 14.19 -21.91
C TYR A 5 22.07 14.12 -23.38
N PRO A 6 23.10 14.87 -23.82
CA PRO A 6 23.54 14.87 -25.21
C PRO A 6 24.15 13.51 -25.52
N HIS A 7 23.50 12.69 -26.36
CA HIS A 7 23.99 11.49 -27.07
C HIS A 7 25.10 10.61 -26.43
N ASN A 8 25.24 10.61 -25.10
CA ASN A 8 26.36 9.97 -24.43
C ASN A 8 25.92 8.58 -23.97
N ARG A 9 26.13 7.59 -24.84
CA ARG A 9 25.74 6.18 -24.61
C ARG A 9 26.22 5.67 -23.23
N LEU A 10 27.40 6.12 -22.79
CA LEU A 10 27.96 5.80 -21.48
C LEU A 10 27.10 6.29 -20.33
N ALA A 11 26.67 7.56 -20.34
CA ALA A 11 25.82 8.12 -19.28
C ALA A 11 24.47 7.39 -19.18
N ARG A 12 23.90 7.01 -20.33
CA ARG A 12 22.68 6.19 -20.36
C ARG A 12 22.91 4.81 -19.75
N ILE A 13 23.98 4.11 -20.14
CA ILE A 13 24.33 2.80 -19.59
C ILE A 13 24.54 2.89 -18.07
N VAL A 14 25.26 3.91 -17.60
CA VAL A 14 25.49 4.14 -16.16
C VAL A 14 24.16 4.36 -15.44
N LEU A 15 23.29 5.24 -15.94
CA LEU A 15 21.98 5.49 -15.34
C LEU A 15 21.12 4.22 -15.25
N TRP A 16 21.02 3.45 -16.34
CA TRP A 16 20.25 2.20 -16.35
C TRP A 16 20.85 1.14 -15.44
N SER A 17 22.18 1.00 -15.42
CA SER A 17 22.87 0.05 -14.54
C SER A 17 22.67 0.41 -13.07
N PHE A 18 22.77 1.70 -12.73
CA PHE A 18 22.53 2.20 -11.38
C PHE A 18 21.08 2.00 -10.95
N ALA A 19 20.12 2.37 -11.81
CA ALA A 19 18.69 2.14 -11.55
C ALA A 19 18.37 0.66 -11.38
N ALA A 20 18.94 -0.22 -12.20
CA ALA A 20 18.79 -1.66 -12.08
C ALA A 20 19.38 -2.20 -10.77
N LEU A 21 20.53 -1.70 -10.34
CA LEU A 21 21.17 -2.10 -9.09
C LEU A 21 20.35 -1.63 -7.87
N VAL A 22 19.82 -0.41 -7.89
CA VAL A 22 18.91 0.09 -6.86
C VAL A 22 17.62 -0.73 -6.81
N MET A 23 17.01 -1.02 -7.96
CA MET A 23 15.82 -1.88 -8.05
C MET A 23 16.11 -3.27 -7.49
N ALA A 24 17.23 -3.89 -7.87
CA ALA A 24 17.64 -5.19 -7.36
C ALA A 24 17.84 -5.17 -5.83
N PHE A 25 18.50 -4.13 -5.30
CA PHE A 25 18.69 -3.95 -3.87
C PHE A 25 17.37 -3.80 -3.11
N LEU A 26 16.41 -3.02 -3.65
CA LEU A 26 15.08 -2.86 -3.04
C LEU A 26 14.24 -4.13 -3.11
N MET A 27 14.41 -4.96 -4.16
CA MET A 27 13.70 -6.23 -4.30
C MET A 27 14.34 -7.37 -3.50
N LEU A 28 15.63 -7.28 -3.16
CA LEU A 28 16.39 -8.30 -2.45
C LEU A 28 15.68 -8.83 -1.19
N PRO A 29 15.17 -8.02 -0.24
CA PRO A 29 14.47 -8.55 0.93
C PRO A 29 13.22 -9.35 0.54
N THR A 30 12.45 -8.90 -0.45
CA THR A 30 11.28 -9.63 -0.95
C THR A 30 11.68 -10.95 -1.61
N LEU A 31 12.78 -10.96 -2.35
CA LEU A 31 13.32 -12.17 -2.97
C LEU A 31 13.83 -13.18 -1.93
N VAL A 32 14.35 -12.73 -0.78
CA VAL A 32 14.75 -13.59 0.34
C VAL A 32 13.52 -14.22 1.02
N VAL A 33 12.39 -13.52 1.08
CA VAL A 33 11.14 -14.05 1.64
C VAL A 33 10.58 -15.21 0.80
N VAL A 34 10.79 -15.22 -0.53
CA VAL A 34 10.29 -16.29 -1.41
C VAL A 34 10.81 -17.68 -1.04
N PRO A 35 12.12 -17.97 -0.97
CA PRO A 35 12.60 -19.30 -0.56
C PRO A 35 12.25 -19.60 0.90
N LEU A 36 12.16 -18.58 1.77
CA LEU A 36 11.74 -18.77 3.16
C LEU A 36 10.28 -19.19 3.29
N SER A 37 9.39 -18.77 2.38
CA SER A 37 7.98 -19.21 2.39
C SER A 37 7.84 -20.72 2.14
N PHE A 38 8.84 -21.34 1.50
CA PHE A 38 8.94 -22.78 1.32
C PHE A 38 9.72 -23.47 2.43
N SER A 39 10.11 -22.80 3.52
CA SER A 39 10.86 -23.45 4.61
C SER A 39 9.98 -24.45 5.37
N ALA A 40 10.49 -25.67 5.57
CA ALA A 40 9.88 -26.68 6.44
C ALA A 40 10.10 -26.39 7.94
N SER A 41 11.04 -25.51 8.29
CA SER A 41 11.38 -25.15 9.67
C SER A 41 10.36 -24.16 10.27
N ASN A 42 10.25 -24.16 11.60
CA ASN A 42 9.53 -23.12 12.35
C ASN A 42 10.42 -21.89 12.63
N LEU A 43 11.72 -21.99 12.37
CA LEU A 43 12.68 -20.91 12.51
C LEU A 43 12.91 -20.22 11.17
N LEU A 44 13.04 -18.89 11.21
CA LEU A 44 13.43 -18.07 10.06
C LEU A 44 14.94 -18.22 9.83
N GLU A 45 15.31 -19.31 9.17
CA GLU A 45 16.69 -19.64 8.84
C GLU A 45 16.88 -19.59 7.33
N PHE A 46 17.87 -18.79 6.90
CA PHE A 46 18.23 -18.66 5.50
C PHE A 46 19.66 -19.18 5.28
N PRO A 47 19.90 -20.07 4.30
CA PRO A 47 18.93 -20.73 3.41
C PRO A 47 18.13 -21.85 4.11
N PRO A 48 16.90 -22.18 3.66
CA PRO A 48 16.13 -23.29 4.21
C PRO A 48 16.85 -24.63 4.05
N HIS A 49 16.96 -25.40 5.13
CA HIS A 49 17.53 -26.76 5.08
C HIS A 49 16.65 -27.77 4.34
N ALA A 50 15.32 -27.55 4.37
CA ALA A 50 14.33 -28.39 3.72
C ALA A 50 13.18 -27.54 3.17
N TYR A 51 12.70 -27.91 1.99
CA TYR A 51 11.60 -27.24 1.30
C TYR A 51 10.27 -27.97 1.57
N SER A 52 9.18 -27.21 1.78
CA SER A 52 7.83 -27.69 2.06
C SER A 52 6.77 -26.68 1.61
N LEU A 53 5.59 -27.18 1.23
CA LEU A 53 4.41 -26.37 0.94
C LEU A 53 3.50 -26.16 2.16
N ARG A 54 3.91 -26.62 3.35
CA ARG A 54 3.12 -26.59 4.60
C ARG A 54 2.47 -25.23 4.88
N TRP A 55 3.19 -24.13 4.68
CA TRP A 55 2.65 -22.79 4.93
C TRP A 55 1.55 -22.39 3.94
N TYR A 56 1.65 -22.82 2.68
CA TYR A 56 0.62 -22.64 1.68
C TYR A 56 -0.62 -23.50 2.00
N GLU A 57 -0.41 -24.77 2.36
CA GLU A 57 -1.50 -25.67 2.79
C GLU A 57 -2.22 -25.12 4.03
N ASN A 58 -1.49 -24.64 5.03
CA ASN A 58 -2.05 -24.00 6.22
C ASN A 58 -2.84 -22.73 5.88
N PHE A 59 -2.36 -21.93 4.93
CA PHE A 59 -3.03 -20.71 4.50
C PHE A 59 -4.36 -21.01 3.81
N PHE A 60 -4.38 -21.91 2.83
CA PHE A 60 -5.59 -22.26 2.08
C PHE A 60 -6.54 -23.17 2.87
N GLY A 61 -6.02 -23.98 3.80
CA GLY A 61 -6.82 -24.84 4.67
C GLY A 61 -7.45 -24.11 5.87
N SER A 62 -6.98 -22.91 6.21
CA SER A 62 -7.51 -22.14 7.33
C SER A 62 -8.65 -21.21 6.91
N ALA A 63 -9.84 -21.46 7.46
CA ALA A 63 -11.00 -20.59 7.27
C ALA A 63 -10.74 -19.14 7.72
N THR A 64 -9.93 -18.95 8.77
CA THR A 64 -9.56 -17.61 9.27
C THR A 64 -8.70 -16.84 8.28
N TRP A 65 -7.67 -17.48 7.72
CA TRP A 65 -6.81 -16.86 6.69
C TRP A 65 -7.59 -16.55 5.41
N MET A 66 -8.47 -17.46 4.98
CA MET A 66 -9.35 -17.24 3.83
C MET A 66 -10.37 -16.12 4.04
N ALA A 67 -10.96 -16.02 5.24
CA ALA A 67 -11.84 -14.92 5.58
C ALA A 67 -11.09 -13.58 5.58
N ALA A 68 -9.88 -13.52 6.14
CA ALA A 68 -9.04 -12.32 6.13
C ALA A 68 -8.64 -11.90 4.70
N LEU A 69 -8.26 -12.85 3.85
CA LEU A 69 -7.96 -12.61 2.43
C LEU A 69 -9.18 -12.03 1.71
N ARG A 70 -10.35 -12.65 1.87
CA ARG A 70 -11.60 -12.19 1.25
C ARG A 70 -11.96 -10.77 1.71
N THR A 71 -11.90 -10.51 3.01
CA THR A 71 -12.18 -9.17 3.56
C THR A 71 -11.22 -8.13 3.00
N SER A 72 -9.93 -8.43 2.93
CA SER A 72 -8.92 -7.52 2.38
C SER A 72 -9.13 -7.22 0.90
N LEU A 73 -9.46 -8.24 0.10
CA LEU A 73 -9.75 -8.07 -1.33
C LEU A 73 -11.00 -7.23 -1.56
N ILE A 74 -12.08 -7.49 -0.80
CA ILE A 74 -13.33 -6.73 -0.91
C ILE A 74 -13.09 -5.27 -0.53
N LEU A 75 -12.51 -5.02 0.64
CA LEU A 75 -12.27 -3.67 1.13
C LEU A 75 -11.29 -2.93 0.22
N GLY A 76 -10.14 -3.51 -0.12
CA GLY A 76 -9.16 -2.87 -0.99
C GLY A 76 -9.72 -2.50 -2.36
N THR A 77 -10.53 -3.38 -2.96
CA THR A 77 -11.16 -3.10 -4.26
C THR A 77 -12.21 -2.00 -4.14
N LEU A 78 -13.10 -2.07 -3.15
CA LEU A 78 -14.14 -1.05 -2.95
C LEU A 78 -13.53 0.31 -2.61
N THR A 79 -12.53 0.36 -1.72
CA THR A 79 -11.81 1.57 -1.38
C THR A 79 -11.13 2.16 -2.61
N ALA A 80 -10.45 1.36 -3.45
CA ALA A 80 -9.84 1.86 -4.67
C ALA A 80 -10.89 2.42 -5.66
N LEU A 81 -11.99 1.71 -5.86
CA LEU A 81 -13.06 2.12 -6.77
C LEU A 81 -13.78 3.39 -6.31
N ILE A 82 -13.84 3.67 -5.02
CA ILE A 82 -14.46 4.89 -4.48
C ILE A 82 -13.43 6.01 -4.37
N ALA A 83 -12.28 5.77 -3.76
CA ALA A 83 -11.28 6.81 -3.49
C ALA A 83 -10.69 7.40 -4.78
N VAL A 84 -10.40 6.58 -5.80
CA VAL A 84 -9.74 7.07 -7.03
C VAL A 84 -10.63 8.06 -7.79
N PRO A 85 -11.92 7.78 -8.09
CA PRO A 85 -12.78 8.75 -8.75
C PRO A 85 -12.98 10.02 -7.93
N PHE A 86 -13.17 9.91 -6.60
CA PHE A 86 -13.34 11.08 -5.74
C PHE A 86 -12.07 11.95 -5.71
N ALA A 87 -10.89 11.34 -5.59
CA ALA A 87 -9.61 12.05 -5.65
C ALA A 87 -9.38 12.71 -7.01
N LEU A 88 -9.73 12.03 -8.11
CA LEU A 88 -9.63 12.57 -9.46
C LEU A 88 -10.56 13.78 -9.65
N LEU A 89 -11.82 13.68 -9.21
CA LEU A 89 -12.79 14.78 -9.26
C LEU A 89 -12.36 15.96 -8.38
N ALA A 90 -11.80 15.69 -7.20
CA ALA A 90 -11.23 16.73 -6.34
C ALA A 90 -10.05 17.44 -7.04
N CYS A 91 -9.13 16.69 -7.66
CA CYS A 91 -8.01 17.26 -8.41
C CYS A 91 -8.48 18.13 -9.58
N ILE A 92 -9.43 17.63 -10.39
CA ILE A 92 -9.98 18.37 -11.54
C ILE A 92 -10.70 19.64 -11.07
N SER A 93 -11.51 19.55 -10.00
CA SER A 93 -12.26 20.70 -9.50
C SER A 93 -11.33 21.78 -8.92
N MET A 94 -10.29 21.39 -8.17
CA MET A 94 -9.29 22.31 -7.66
C MET A 94 -8.53 23.03 -8.79
N ASN A 95 -8.16 22.31 -9.85
CA ASN A 95 -7.49 22.91 -11.01
C ASN A 95 -8.39 23.90 -11.76
N ARG A 96 -9.72 23.67 -11.77
CA ARG A 96 -10.70 24.57 -12.40
C ARG A 96 -11.03 25.80 -11.54
N LEU A 97 -11.15 25.63 -10.21
CA LEU A 97 -11.49 26.72 -9.29
C LEU A 97 -10.36 27.73 -9.15
N GLY A 98 -9.12 27.25 -9.04
CA GLY A 98 -7.93 28.09 -8.88
C GLY A 98 -7.93 28.98 -7.62
N GLY A 99 -6.84 29.74 -7.46
CA GLY A 99 -6.71 30.78 -6.45
C GLY A 99 -6.88 30.33 -4.99
N LYS A 100 -7.50 31.18 -4.17
CA LYS A 100 -7.64 30.97 -2.71
C LYS A 100 -8.57 29.81 -2.35
N THR A 101 -9.59 29.54 -3.16
CA THR A 101 -10.56 28.46 -2.91
C THR A 101 -9.90 27.09 -3.08
N ALA A 102 -9.13 26.91 -4.16
CA ALA A 102 -8.36 25.68 -4.37
C ALA A 102 -7.34 25.44 -3.25
N ALA A 103 -6.63 26.50 -2.83
CA ALA A 103 -5.67 26.42 -1.71
C ALA A 103 -6.34 26.03 -0.37
N SER A 104 -7.55 26.54 -0.11
CA SER A 104 -8.31 26.21 1.10
C SER A 104 -8.74 24.74 1.10
N ILE A 105 -9.28 24.25 -0.01
CA ILE A 105 -9.65 22.83 -0.18
C ILE A 105 -8.42 21.93 0.02
N GLN A 106 -7.29 22.30 -0.59
CA GLN A 106 -6.03 21.55 -0.45
C GLN A 106 -5.58 21.46 1.01
N SER A 107 -5.67 22.56 1.77
CA SER A 107 -5.26 22.57 3.18
C SER A 107 -6.07 21.60 4.03
N VAL A 108 -7.39 21.53 3.82
CA VAL A 108 -8.28 20.60 4.52
C VAL A 108 -7.94 19.15 4.15
N LEU A 109 -7.75 18.86 2.85
CA LEU A 109 -7.43 17.52 2.37
C LEU A 109 -6.05 17.01 2.85
N LEU A 110 -5.07 17.90 3.04
CA LEU A 110 -3.74 17.55 3.52
C LEU A 110 -3.65 17.45 5.04
N THR A 111 -4.58 18.06 5.79
CA THR A 111 -4.62 18.04 7.26
C THR A 111 -4.48 16.63 7.86
N PRO A 112 -5.21 15.59 7.40
CA PRO A 112 -5.06 14.25 7.96
C PRO A 112 -3.67 13.62 7.68
N SER A 113 -2.98 14.02 6.62
CA SER A 113 -1.65 13.48 6.29
C SER A 113 -0.55 14.03 7.22
N VAL A 114 -0.74 15.23 7.77
CA VAL A 114 0.17 15.85 8.75
C VAL A 114 -0.13 15.35 10.17
N THR A 115 -1.36 14.92 10.42
CA THR A 115 -1.79 14.43 11.73
C THR A 115 -1.16 13.06 12.02
N PRO A 116 -0.59 12.83 13.21
CA PRO A 116 -0.08 11.52 13.61
C PRO A 116 -1.15 10.43 13.47
N GLY A 117 -0.81 9.33 12.80
CA GLY A 117 -1.77 8.26 12.48
C GLY A 117 -2.50 7.68 13.70
N ILE A 118 -1.85 7.64 14.86
CA ILE A 118 -2.45 7.17 16.12
C ILE A 118 -3.60 8.09 16.57
N LEU A 119 -3.44 9.41 16.46
CA LEU A 119 -4.48 10.37 16.84
C LEU A 119 -5.68 10.27 15.91
N LEU A 120 -5.44 10.14 14.61
CA LEU A 120 -6.48 9.93 13.62
C LEU A 120 -7.25 8.63 13.90
N ALA A 121 -6.54 7.54 14.19
CA ALA A 121 -7.15 6.24 14.52
C ALA A 121 -8.03 6.30 15.77
N ILE A 122 -7.57 6.95 16.84
CA ILE A 122 -8.37 7.11 18.07
C ILE A 122 -9.61 7.99 17.80
N GLY A 123 -9.45 9.09 17.06
CA GLY A 123 -10.57 9.95 16.68
C GLY A 123 -11.63 9.22 15.86
N LEU A 124 -11.19 8.51 14.82
CA LEU A 124 -12.06 7.66 13.99
C LEU A 124 -12.72 6.57 14.82
N PHE A 125 -12.00 5.93 15.75
CA PHE A 125 -12.58 4.92 16.63
C PHE A 125 -13.75 5.47 17.45
N PHE A 126 -13.62 6.64 18.08
CA PHE A 126 -14.71 7.25 18.84
C PHE A 126 -15.92 7.61 17.95
N VAL A 127 -15.68 8.14 16.74
CA VAL A 127 -16.74 8.46 15.77
C VAL A 127 -17.47 7.19 15.34
N LEU A 128 -16.74 6.14 14.95
CA LEU A 128 -17.32 4.87 14.54
C LEU A 128 -18.01 4.14 15.69
N ALA A 129 -17.48 4.25 16.91
CA ALA A 129 -18.09 3.68 18.12
C ALA A 129 -19.43 4.33 18.43
N ALA A 130 -19.51 5.66 18.34
CA ALA A 130 -20.76 6.40 18.50
C ALA A 130 -21.83 5.96 17.48
N GLN A 131 -21.41 5.62 16.26
CA GLN A 131 -22.29 5.12 15.19
C GLN A 131 -22.52 3.60 15.24
N ARG A 132 -21.95 2.88 16.23
CA ARG A 132 -21.99 1.40 16.35
C ARG A 132 -21.44 0.67 15.12
N LEU A 133 -20.47 1.28 14.43
CA LEU A 133 -19.84 0.73 13.23
C LEU A 133 -18.52 -0.01 13.53
N VAL A 134 -18.07 -0.03 14.79
CA VAL A 134 -16.84 -0.72 15.20
C VAL A 134 -16.95 -2.22 14.94
N GLY A 135 -15.93 -2.79 14.27
CA GLY A 135 -15.89 -4.22 13.94
C GLY A 135 -16.75 -4.61 12.73
N THR A 136 -17.36 -3.65 12.03
CA THR A 136 -18.15 -3.92 10.82
C THR A 136 -17.35 -3.63 9.56
N LEU A 137 -17.64 -4.36 8.47
CA LEU A 137 -17.03 -4.09 7.15
C LEU A 137 -17.30 -2.67 6.67
N PHE A 138 -18.49 -2.14 6.93
CA PHE A 138 -18.86 -0.78 6.53
C PHE A 138 -18.07 0.28 7.32
N GLY A 139 -17.88 0.08 8.62
CA GLY A 139 -17.06 0.97 9.44
C GLY A 139 -15.61 1.05 8.95
N VAL A 140 -15.04 -0.08 8.52
CA VAL A 140 -13.68 -0.13 7.95
C VAL A 140 -13.62 0.46 6.54
N LEU A 141 -14.69 0.37 5.76
CA LEU A 141 -14.73 0.95 4.41
C LEU A 141 -14.76 2.49 4.43
N VAL A 142 -15.49 3.07 5.38
CA VAL A 142 -15.75 4.53 5.46
C VAL A 142 -14.71 5.26 6.30
N GLY A 143 -14.15 4.61 7.34
CA GLY A 143 -13.14 5.18 8.23
C GLY A 143 -11.75 5.19 7.61
#